data_AF-A0A2S4RRQ6-F1
#
_entry.id   AF-A0A2S4RRQ6-F1
#
_cell.length_a   1.000
_cell.length_b   1.000
_cell.length_c   1.000
_cell.angle_alpha   90.00
_cell.angle_beta   90.00
_cell.angle_gamma   90.00
#
_symmetry.space_group_name_H-M   'P 1'
#
loop_
_entity.id
_entity.type
_entity.pdbx_description
1 polymer ?
#
loop_
_entity_poly.entity_id
_entity_poly.type
_entity_poly.pdbx_seq_one_letter_code
_entity_poly.pdbx_strand_id
1 'polypeptide(L)'
;MDVNMKSISNDKIESTEELKFKVECYNRKLYRIVIIGCLSQFIGFCLYSYFNSYAFVFVAIPLYIIAMISLVLFYLLSNESKPLKIKFYKISKREEKMLKADGWEYFFFLALIYLYNITSIFKIIFSWG
;
A
#
# COMPACT_ATOMS: atom_id res chain seq x y z
N MET A 1 37.41 15.23 33.82
CA MET A 1 35.95 15.17 33.60
C MET A 1 35.72 14.31 32.36
N ASP A 2 35.68 13.00 32.55
CA ASP A 2 35.45 12.03 31.46
C ASP A 2 33.95 11.95 31.17
N VAL A 3 33.49 12.81 30.28
CA VAL A 3 32.12 12.74 29.76
C VAL A 3 32.03 11.56 28.80
N ASN A 4 31.73 10.40 29.37
CA ASN A 4 30.77 9.41 28.90
C ASN A 4 30.65 9.20 27.36
N MET A 5 31.75 8.82 26.71
CA MET A 5 31.74 8.42 25.29
C MET A 5 30.99 7.10 25.06
N LYS A 6 30.70 6.34 26.13
CA LYS A 6 30.00 5.04 26.12
C LYS A 6 28.47 5.15 26.18
N SER A 7 27.92 6.22 26.77
CA SER A 7 26.46 6.46 26.75
C SER A 7 25.97 6.98 25.40
N ILE A 8 26.78 7.80 24.72
CA ILE A 8 26.43 8.37 23.41
C ILE A 8 26.30 7.28 22.32
N SER A 9 27.04 6.17 22.43
CA SER A 9 26.93 5.05 21.51
C SER A 9 25.69 4.20 21.76
N ASN A 10 25.34 3.93 23.03
CA ASN A 10 24.17 3.10 23.35
C ASN A 10 22.85 3.79 22.97
N ASP A 11 22.68 5.07 23.30
CA ASP A 11 21.43 5.81 22.98
C ASP A 11 21.22 5.95 21.46
N LYS A 12 22.32 6.11 20.69
CA LYS A 12 22.25 6.15 19.22
C LYS A 12 21.90 4.80 18.60
N ILE A 13 22.51 3.71 19.10
CA ILE A 13 22.26 2.35 18.61
C ILE A 13 20.82 1.95 18.92
N GLU A 14 20.34 2.20 20.14
CA GLU A 14 18.97 1.91 20.57
C GLU A 14 17.94 2.70 19.72
N SER A 15 18.21 3.98 19.43
CA SER A 15 17.34 4.77 18.53
C SER A 15 17.34 4.27 17.07
N THR A 16 18.43 3.65 16.63
CA THR A 16 18.57 3.16 15.24
C THR A 16 17.91 1.79 15.07
N GLU A 17 18.03 0.90 16.07
CA GLU A 17 17.33 -0.38 16.11
C GLU A 17 15.81 -0.19 16.26
N GLU A 18 15.36 0.73 17.11
CA GLU A 18 13.94 1.05 17.25
C GLU A 18 13.35 1.60 15.94
N LEU A 19 14.10 2.48 15.25
CA LEU A 19 13.72 3.02 13.95
C LEU A 19 13.66 1.92 12.87
N LYS A 20 14.64 1.01 12.85
CA LYS A 20 14.67 -0.15 11.95
C LYS A 20 13.44 -1.04 12.14
N PHE A 21 13.13 -1.38 13.39
CA PHE A 21 11.98 -2.20 13.74
C PHE A 21 10.65 -1.54 13.32
N LYS A 22 10.50 -0.23 13.53
CA LYS A 22 9.32 0.52 13.07
C LYS A 22 9.18 0.46 11.55
N VAL A 23 10.24 0.72 10.80
CA VAL A 23 10.23 0.66 9.32
C VAL A 23 9.87 -0.73 8.81
N GLU A 24 10.43 -1.78 9.40
CA GLU A 24 10.15 -3.17 9.04
C GLU A 24 8.69 -3.55 9.31
N CYS A 25 8.14 -3.12 10.46
CA CYS A 25 6.74 -3.35 10.81
C CYS A 25 5.79 -2.66 9.81
N TYR A 26 6.06 -1.40 9.44
CA TYR A 26 5.27 -0.69 8.42
C TYR A 26 5.35 -1.37 7.05
N ASN A 27 6.55 -1.78 6.62
CA ASN A 27 6.71 -2.51 5.36
C ASN A 27 5.92 -3.81 5.36
N ARG A 28 5.99 -4.59 6.45
CA ARG A 28 5.22 -5.84 6.58
C ARG A 28 3.72 -5.61 6.51
N LYS A 29 3.21 -4.55 7.15
CA LYS A 29 1.79 -4.16 7.06
C LYS A 29 1.40 -3.78 5.62
N LEU A 30 2.21 -2.94 4.96
CA LEU A 30 1.99 -2.54 3.58
C LEU A 30 1.95 -3.75 2.64
N TYR A 31 2.91 -4.68 2.74
CA TYR A 31 2.92 -5.89 1.93
C TYR A 31 1.65 -6.72 2.09
N ARG A 32 1.18 -6.91 3.33
CA ARG A 32 -0.07 -7.64 3.58
C ARG A 32 -1.26 -6.98 2.91
N ILE A 33 -1.37 -5.65 3.01
CA ILE A 33 -2.45 -4.88 2.38
C ILE A 33 -2.41 -5.02 0.85
N VAL A 34 -1.23 -4.91 0.24
CA VAL A 34 -1.07 -5.10 -1.22
C VAL A 34 -1.49 -6.49 -1.64
N ILE A 35 -1.02 -7.52 -0.93
CA ILE A 35 -1.36 -8.92 -1.25
C ILE A 35 -2.87 -9.14 -1.17
N ILE A 36 -3.53 -8.65 -0.10
CA ILE A 36 -4.98 -8.75 0.05
C ILE A 36 -5.69 -8.06 -1.11
N GLY A 37 -5.28 -6.83 -1.45
CA GLY A 37 -5.86 -6.07 -2.55
C GLY A 37 -5.73 -6.79 -3.90
N CYS A 38 -4.51 -7.24 -4.23
CA CYS A 38 -4.23 -7.96 -5.48
C CYS A 38 -5.00 -9.29 -5.57
N LEU A 39 -5.00 -10.09 -4.51
CA LEU A 39 -5.73 -11.36 -4.49
C LEU A 39 -7.23 -11.14 -4.62
N SER A 40 -7.77 -10.14 -3.92
CA SER A 40 -9.20 -9.83 -4.00
C SER A 40 -9.59 -9.36 -5.41
N GLN A 41 -8.80 -8.48 -6.03
CA GLN A 41 -9.02 -8.06 -7.42
C GLN A 41 -8.92 -9.22 -8.41
N PHE A 42 -7.93 -10.10 -8.23
CA PHE A 42 -7.73 -11.26 -9.11
C PHE A 42 -8.90 -12.25 -9.00
N ILE A 43 -9.34 -12.58 -7.77
CA ILE A 43 -10.49 -13.47 -7.57
C ILE A 43 -11.76 -12.82 -8.13
N GLY A 44 -11.98 -11.51 -7.90
CA GLY A 44 -13.11 -10.77 -8.45
C GLY A 44 -13.13 -10.79 -9.98
N PHE A 45 -11.96 -10.59 -10.61
CA PHE A 45 -11.79 -10.72 -12.06
C PHE A 45 -12.14 -12.10 -12.58
N CYS A 46 -11.66 -13.15 -11.91
CA CYS A 46 -11.93 -14.53 -12.30
C CYS A 46 -13.43 -14.85 -12.19
N LEU A 47 -14.08 -14.46 -11.09
CA LEU A 47 -15.51 -14.66 -10.89
C LEU A 47 -16.33 -13.92 -11.94
N TYR A 48 -15.97 -12.67 -12.24
CA TYR A 48 -16.67 -11.87 -13.24
C TYR A 48 -16.50 -12.38 -14.68
N SER A 49 -15.29 -12.83 -15.04
CA SER A 49 -14.94 -13.10 -16.44
C SER A 49 -15.25 -14.53 -16.89
N TYR A 50 -15.22 -15.51 -15.96
CA TYR A 50 -15.29 -16.93 -16.32
C TYR A 50 -16.55 -17.64 -15.83
N PHE A 51 -17.36 -17.02 -14.97
CA PHE A 51 -18.59 -17.62 -14.47
C PHE A 51 -19.82 -16.96 -15.08
N ASN A 52 -20.74 -17.78 -15.57
CA ASN A 52 -22.03 -17.32 -16.11
C ASN A 52 -23.16 -17.27 -15.07
N SER A 53 -22.89 -17.70 -13.84
CA SER A 53 -23.90 -17.70 -12.78
C SER A 53 -23.92 -16.36 -12.07
N TYR A 54 -25.07 -15.68 -12.14
CA TYR A 54 -25.28 -14.36 -11.55
C TYR A 54 -24.89 -14.30 -10.06
N ALA A 55 -25.21 -15.35 -9.28
CA ALA A 55 -24.85 -15.41 -7.86
C ALA A 55 -23.33 -15.36 -7.63
N PHE A 56 -22.54 -16.06 -8.45
CA PHE A 56 -21.08 -16.07 -8.35
C PHE A 56 -20.47 -14.75 -8.84
N VAL A 57 -21.04 -14.16 -9.90
CA VAL A 57 -20.61 -12.85 -10.42
C VAL A 57 -20.90 -11.75 -9.40
N PHE A 58 -22.01 -11.81 -8.66
CA PHE A 58 -22.36 -10.82 -7.64
C PHE A 58 -21.37 -10.82 -6.46
N VAL A 59 -20.76 -11.97 -6.12
CA VAL A 59 -19.69 -12.08 -5.11
C VAL A 59 -18.41 -11.33 -5.54
N ALA A 60 -18.23 -11.05 -6.83
CA ALA A 60 -17.12 -10.23 -7.30
C ALA A 60 -17.20 -8.77 -6.82
N ILE A 61 -18.41 -8.23 -6.56
CA ILE A 61 -18.58 -6.84 -6.10
C ILE A 61 -17.88 -6.61 -4.74
N PRO A 62 -18.17 -7.38 -3.67
CA PRO A 62 -17.43 -7.28 -2.41
C PRO A 62 -15.91 -7.37 -2.58
N LEU A 63 -15.43 -8.23 -3.49
CA LEU A 63 -14.00 -8.40 -3.74
C LEU A 63 -13.38 -7.15 -4.39
N TYR A 64 -14.04 -6.56 -5.39
CA TYR A 64 -13.59 -5.29 -5.95
C TYR A 64 -13.62 -4.15 -4.93
N ILE A 65 -14.58 -4.15 -3.99
CA ILE A 65 -14.61 -3.20 -2.87
C ILE A 65 -13.42 -3.41 -1.93
N ILE A 66 -13.12 -4.64 -1.54
CA ILE A 66 -11.95 -4.97 -0.70
C ILE A 66 -10.65 -4.53 -1.38
N ALA A 67 -10.53 -4.74 -2.70
CA ALA A 67 -9.38 -4.26 -3.47
C ALA A 67 -9.25 -2.73 -3.40
N MET A 68 -10.34 -1.99 -3.59
CA MET A 68 -10.36 -0.53 -3.46
C MET A 68 -9.99 -0.04 -2.06
N ILE A 69 -10.55 -0.65 -1.01
CA ILE A 69 -10.20 -0.33 0.39
C ILE A 69 -8.71 -0.58 0.63
N SER A 70 -8.17 -1.68 0.11
CA SER A 70 -6.76 -2.03 0.24
C SER A 70 -5.85 -1.00 -0.45
N LEU A 71 -6.23 -0.46 -1.61
CA LEU A 71 -5.48 0.60 -2.30
C LEU A 71 -5.46 1.90 -1.48
N VAL A 72 -6.60 2.29 -0.90
CA VAL A 72 -6.69 3.48 -0.05
C VAL A 72 -5.83 3.31 1.21
N LEU A 73 -5.95 2.16 1.89
CA LEU A 73 -5.13 1.85 3.06
C LEU A 73 -3.64 1.81 2.73
N PHE A 74 -3.27 1.26 1.57
CA PHE A 74 -1.90 1.26 1.09
C PHE A 74 -1.38 2.70 0.92
N TYR A 75 -2.16 3.56 0.25
CA TYR A 75 -1.77 4.94 0.03
C TYR A 75 -1.56 5.69 1.34
N LEU A 76 -2.50 5.55 2.29
CA LEU A 76 -2.42 6.18 3.62
C LEU A 76 -1.19 5.70 4.40
N LEU A 77 -1.01 4.39 4.58
CA LEU A 77 0.16 3.84 5.31
C LEU A 77 1.48 4.16 4.60
N SER A 78 1.49 4.19 3.26
CA SER A 78 2.70 4.49 2.50
C SER A 78 3.13 5.93 2.78
N ASN A 79 2.19 6.87 2.74
CA ASN A 79 2.45 8.28 3.07
C ASN A 79 2.89 8.47 4.53
N GLU A 80 2.25 7.80 5.49
CA GLU A 80 2.67 7.83 6.91
C GLU A 80 4.08 7.24 7.11
N SER A 81 4.45 6.22 6.35
CA SER A 81 5.77 5.57 6.46
C SER A 81 6.91 6.36 5.81
N LYS A 82 6.63 7.30 4.90
CA LYS A 82 7.65 8.10 4.19
C LYS A 82 8.61 8.87 5.11
N PRO A 83 8.17 9.68 6.09
CA PRO A 83 9.09 10.42 6.96
C PRO A 83 10.02 9.49 7.76
N LEU A 84 9.50 8.34 8.22
CA LEU A 84 10.28 7.31 8.89
C LEU A 84 11.36 6.71 7.97
N LYS A 85 10.99 6.39 6.72
CA LYS A 85 11.93 5.87 5.70
C LYS A 85 13.00 6.90 5.34
N ILE A 86 12.65 8.17 5.15
CA ILE A 86 13.60 9.25 4.86
C ILE A 86 14.64 9.35 5.99
N LYS A 87 14.19 9.30 7.25
CA LYS A 87 15.08 9.34 8.42
C LYS A 87 15.97 8.11 8.53
N PHE A 88 15.43 6.92 8.25
CA PHE A 88 16.17 5.66 8.34
C PHE A 88 17.22 5.50 7.23
N TYR A 89 16.84 5.74 5.97
CA TYR A 89 17.72 5.60 4.82
C TYR A 89 18.63 6.82 4.59
N LYS A 90 18.53 7.87 5.43
CA LYS A 90 19.27 9.13 5.32
C LYS A 90 19.20 9.73 3.91
N ILE A 91 17.99 9.70 3.34
CA ILE A 91 17.72 10.14 1.97
C ILE A 91 18.01 11.64 1.86
N SER A 92 18.78 12.03 0.84
CA SER A 92 19.13 13.43 0.59
C SER A 92 17.93 14.24 0.10
N LYS A 93 17.95 15.58 0.26
CA LYS A 93 16.90 16.48 -0.27
C LYS A 93 16.68 16.36 -1.79
N ARG A 94 17.71 15.95 -2.54
CA ARG A 94 17.61 15.73 -3.99
C ARG A 94 16.83 14.46 -4.29
N GLU A 95 17.14 13.37 -3.59
CA GLU A 95 16.43 12.09 -3.71
C GLU A 95 14.99 12.19 -3.19
N GLU A 96 14.74 13.01 -2.17
CA GLU A 96 13.38 13.30 -1.69
C GLU A 96 12.52 13.96 -2.79
N LYS A 97 13.10 14.85 -3.60
CA LYS A 97 12.41 15.46 -4.74
C LYS A 97 12.15 14.44 -5.86
N MET A 98 13.06 13.50 -6.10
CA MET A 98 12.86 12.43 -7.08
C MET A 98 11.75 11.46 -6.62
N LEU A 99 11.72 11.10 -5.32
CA LEU A 99 10.63 10.34 -4.69
C LEU A 99 9.25 11.00 -4.82
N LYS A 100 9.19 12.34 -4.90
CA LYS A 100 7.94 13.06 -5.15
C LYS A 100 7.51 13.00 -6.62
N ALA A 101 8.46 12.98 -7.56
CA ALA A 101 8.18 12.85 -8.99
C ALA A 101 7.68 11.43 -9.33
N ASP A 102 8.36 10.39 -8.83
CA ASP A 102 7.94 8.99 -8.96
C ASP A 102 6.57 8.74 -8.29
N GLY A 103 6.23 9.56 -7.28
CA GLY A 103 4.94 9.54 -6.61
C GLY A 103 3.75 9.85 -7.53
N TRP A 104 3.95 10.61 -8.62
CA TRP A 104 2.87 10.93 -9.57
C TRP A 104 2.52 9.76 -10.49
N GLU A 105 3.53 9.08 -11.04
CA GLU A 105 3.32 7.85 -11.82
C GLU A 105 2.63 6.79 -10.97
N TYR A 106 3.07 6.66 -9.72
CA TYR A 106 2.47 5.78 -8.75
C TYR A 106 1.00 6.13 -8.45
N PHE A 107 0.69 7.41 -8.27
CA PHE A 107 -0.68 7.87 -8.07
C PHE A 107 -1.57 7.60 -9.28
N PHE A 108 -1.07 7.87 -10.49
CA PHE A 108 -1.80 7.60 -11.71
C PHE A 108 -2.10 6.11 -11.88
N PHE A 109 -1.12 5.24 -11.63
CA PHE A 109 -1.30 3.79 -11.65
C PHE A 109 -2.37 3.33 -10.66
N LEU A 110 -2.33 3.83 -9.41
CA LEU A 110 -3.38 3.53 -8.41
C LEU A 110 -4.76 3.99 -8.86
N ALA A 111 -4.86 5.19 -9.45
CA ALA A 111 -6.12 5.74 -9.95
C ALA A 111 -6.72 4.88 -11.07
N LEU A 112 -5.89 4.37 -11.99
CA LEU A 112 -6.35 3.45 -13.04
C LEU A 112 -6.91 2.14 -12.48
N ILE A 113 -6.24 1.55 -11.48
CA ILE A 113 -6.74 0.33 -10.83
C ILE A 113 -8.06 0.60 -10.12
N TYR A 114 -8.17 1.74 -9.42
CA TYR A 114 -9.38 2.13 -8.73
C TYR A 114 -10.55 2.31 -9.72
N LEU A 115 -10.31 3.01 -10.83
CA LEU A 115 -11.29 3.19 -11.89
C LEU A 115 -11.71 1.86 -12.52
N TYR A 116 -10.77 0.95 -12.75
CA TYR A 116 -11.06 -0.40 -13.23
C TYR A 116 -12.03 -1.14 -12.31
N ASN A 117 -11.79 -1.12 -10.99
CA ASN A 117 -12.67 -1.78 -10.02
C ASN A 117 -14.08 -1.17 -10.03
N ILE A 118 -14.19 0.16 -10.10
CA ILE A 118 -15.49 0.86 -10.20
C ILE A 118 -16.23 0.46 -11.47
N THR A 119 -15.57 0.54 -12.63
CA THR A 119 -16.20 0.19 -13.91
C THR A 119 -16.63 -1.28 -13.95
N SER A 120 -15.89 -2.17 -13.31
CA SER A 120 -16.24 -3.60 -13.20
C SER A 120 -17.49 -3.81 -12.34
N ILE A 121 -17.60 -3.12 -11.21
CA ILE A 121 -18.80 -3.16 -10.36
C ILE A 121 -20.03 -2.66 -11.14
N PHE A 122 -19.91 -1.52 -11.83
CA PHE A 122 -21.01 -0.99 -12.63
C PHE A 122 -21.42 -1.94 -13.76
N LYS A 123 -20.46 -2.58 -14.44
CA LYS A 123 -20.77 -3.59 -15.46
C LYS A 123 -21.51 -4.78 -14.85
N ILE A 124 -21.13 -5.27 -13.68
CA ILE A 124 -21.86 -6.34 -13.01
C ILE A 124 -23.32 -5.94 -12.73
N ILE A 125 -23.52 -4.72 -12.20
CA ILE A 125 -24.85 -4.21 -11.86
C ILE A 125 -25.71 -4.01 -13.11
N PHE A 126 -25.16 -3.42 -14.18
CA PHE A 126 -25.93 -3.03 -15.37
C PHE A 126 -25.97 -4.09 -16.48
N SER A 127 -25.07 -5.07 -16.52
CA SER A 127 -25.14 -6.18 -17.48
C SER A 127 -26.14 -7.27 -17.10
N TRP A 128 -26.69 -7.20 -15.89
CA TRP A 128 -27.65 -8.19 -15.36
C TRP A 128 -28.90 -7.55 -14.71
N GLY A 129 -29.00 -6.22 -14.77
CA GLY A 129 -30.17 -5.44 -14.34
C GLY A 129 -31.07 -5.05 -15.51
#